data_AF-A0A172UQY4-F1
#
_entry.id   AF-A0A172UQY4-F1
#
_cell.length_a   1.000
_cell.length_b   1.000
_cell.length_c   1.000
_cell.angle_alpha   90.00
_cell.angle_beta   90.00
_cell.angle_gamma   90.00
#
_symmetry.space_group_name_H-M   'P 1'
#
loop_
_entity.id
_entity.type
_entity.pdbx_description
1 polymer ?
#
loop_
_entity_poly.entity_id
_entity_poly.type
_entity_poly.pdbx_seq_one_letter_code
_entity_poly.pdbx_strand_id
1 'polypeptide(L)' 'MALCITLPGRDGVLVGVYEDPAAATSDVGTIGVEHGYATRTDDRGRTWVFVAVESRESAPLASLERFGFELS' A
#
# COMPACT_ATOMS: atom_id res chain seq x y z
N MET A 1 -12.23 -8.10 -0.20
CA MET A 1 -11.82 -8.88 -1.39
C MET A 1 -10.47 -8.32 -1.82
N ALA A 2 -9.40 -9.11 -1.81
CA ALA A 2 -8.08 -8.66 -2.24
C ALA A 2 -7.79 -9.20 -3.65
N LEU A 3 -7.39 -8.33 -4.57
CA LEU A 3 -7.03 -8.69 -5.93
C LEU A 3 -5.51 -8.64 -6.04
N CYS A 4 -4.88 -9.77 -6.34
CA CYS A 4 -3.44 -9.87 -6.58
C CYS A 4 -3.20 -9.79 -8.09
N ILE A 5 -2.54 -8.73 -8.56
CA ILE A 5 -2.17 -8.57 -9.97
C ILE A 5 -0.65 -8.71 -10.04
N THR A 6 -0.13 -9.85 -10.51
CA THR A 6 1.31 -10.02 -10.75
C THR A 6 1.57 -10.44 -12.20
N LEU A 7 2.47 -9.71 -12.85
CA LEU A 7 3.14 -10.14 -14.09
C LEU A 7 4.38 -10.94 -13.67
N PRO A 8 4.68 -12.09 -14.30
CA PRO A 8 5.87 -12.87 -13.95
C PRO A 8 7.15 -12.02 -14.05
N GLY A 9 7.95 -12.01 -12.98
CA GLY A 9 9.20 -11.24 -12.89
C GLY A 9 9.09 -9.83 -12.27
N ARG A 10 7.98 -9.50 -11.60
CA ARG A 10 7.83 -8.27 -10.81
C ARG A 10 7.39 -8.59 -9.38
N ASP A 11 7.95 -7.85 -8.42
CA ASP A 11 7.59 -7.93 -7.01
C ASP A 11 6.08 -7.83 -6.83
N GLY A 12 5.52 -8.74 -6.04
CA GLY A 12 4.09 -8.72 -5.73
C GLY A 12 3.69 -7.44 -5.01
N VAL A 13 2.51 -6.89 -5.35
CA VAL A 13 1.91 -5.75 -4.64
C VAL A 13 0.56 -6.16 -4.07
N LEU A 14 0.37 -5.98 -2.77
CA LEU A 14 -0.94 -6.09 -2.13
C LEU A 14 -1.61 -4.72 -2.09
N VAL A 15 -2.92 -4.72 -2.28
CA VAL A 15 -3.74 -3.50 -2.26
C VAL A 15 -4.89 -3.67 -1.28
N GLY A 16 -4.95 -2.77 -0.30
CA GLY A 16 -6.04 -2.64 0.67
C GLY A 16 -6.78 -1.32 0.48
N VAL A 17 -8.09 -1.35 0.67
CA VAL A 17 -8.95 -0.14 0.69
C VAL A 17 -9.82 -0.21 1.93
N TYR A 18 -9.74 0.83 2.75
CA TYR A 18 -10.35 0.89 4.07
C TYR A 18 -11.33 2.05 4.13
N GLU A 19 -12.55 1.77 4.60
CA GLU A 19 -13.51 2.83 4.96
C GLU A 19 -13.26 3.35 6.38
N ASP A 20 -12.69 2.52 7.26
CA ASP A 20 -12.32 2.88 8.62
C ASP A 20 -10.82 3.25 8.70
N PRO A 21 -10.48 4.52 8.99
CA PRO A 21 -9.10 4.96 9.15
C PRO A 21 -8.35 4.25 10.29
N ALA A 22 -9.06 3.82 11.34
CA ALA A 22 -8.44 3.11 12.46
C ALA A 22 -7.97 1.72 12.04
N ALA A 23 -8.78 1.00 11.26
CA ALA A 23 -8.40 -0.28 10.67
C ALA A 23 -7.17 -0.14 9.75
N ALA A 24 -7.16 0.88 8.89
CA ALA A 24 -6.00 1.16 8.03
C ALA A 24 -4.72 1.41 8.84
N THR A 25 -4.82 2.20 9.92
CA THR A 25 -3.68 2.55 10.79
C THR A 25 -3.13 1.30 11.50
N SER A 26 -4.00 0.43 11.99
CA SER A 26 -3.62 -0.82 12.64
C SER A 26 -2.87 -1.76 11.68
N ASP A 27 -3.39 -1.93 10.47
CA ASP A 27 -2.75 -2.78 9.46
C ASP A 27 -1.42 -2.20 8.99
N VAL A 28 -1.36 -0.89 8.72
CA VAL A 28 -0.12 -0.18 8.36
C VAL A 28 0.94 -0.33 9.45
N GLY A 29 0.56 -0.27 10.72
CA GLY A 29 1.48 -0.48 11.84
C GLY A 29 2.11 -1.87 11.86
N THR A 30 1.43 -2.89 11.33
CA THR A 30 1.96 -4.26 11.19
C THR A 30 2.78 -4.40 9.90
N ILE A 31 2.30 -3.84 8.80
CA ILE A 31 2.94 -3.87 7.48
C ILE A 31 4.31 -3.19 7.52
N GLY A 32 4.39 -1.99 8.10
CA GLY A 32 5.61 -1.18 8.13
C GLY A 32 6.77 -1.77 8.93
N VAL A 33 6.57 -2.90 9.60
CA VAL A 33 7.65 -3.65 10.26
C VAL A 33 8.50 -4.41 9.24
N GLU A 34 7.89 -4.94 8.20
CA GLU A 34 8.50 -5.92 7.29
C GLU A 34 8.44 -5.51 5.82
N HIS A 35 7.66 -4.49 5.47
CA HIS A 35 7.40 -4.12 4.09
C HIS A 35 7.37 -2.61 3.89
N GLY A 36 7.88 -2.17 2.74
CA GLY A 36 7.65 -0.82 2.24
C GLY A 36 6.21 -0.68 1.76
N TYR A 37 5.60 0.46 2.02
CA TYR A 37 4.20 0.69 1.66
C TYR A 37 3.96 2.11 1.19
N ALA A 38 2.78 2.33 0.61
CA ALA A 38 2.33 3.66 0.21
C ALA A 38 0.86 3.84 0.57
N THR A 39 0.50 5.01 1.10
CA THR A 39 -0.87 5.32 1.52
C THR A 39 -1.42 6.57 0.87
N ARG A 40 -2.74 6.63 0.70
CA ARG A 40 -3.45 7.85 0.32
C ARG A 40 -4.88 7.79 0.82
N THR A 41 -5.37 8.89 1.39
CA THR A 41 -6.80 9.06 1.64
C THR A 41 -7.44 9.74 0.43
N ASP A 42 -8.49 9.13 -0.13
CA ASP A 42 -9.22 9.70 -1.26
C ASP A 42 -10.24 10.76 -0.82
N ASP A 43 -10.88 11.42 -1.80
CA ASP A 43 -11.90 12.46 -1.60
C ASP A 43 -13.16 11.95 -0.90
N ARG A 44 -13.35 10.63 -0.83
CA ARG A 44 -14.46 9.98 -0.13
C ARG A 44 -14.07 9.54 1.29
N GLY A 45 -12.86 9.89 1.73
CA GLY A 45 -12.35 9.53 3.06
C GLY A 45 -11.86 8.09 3.17
N ARG A 46 -11.73 7.34 2.06
CA ARG A 46 -11.21 5.96 2.10
C ARG A 46 -9.69 5.97 2.06
N THR A 47 -9.07 5.17 2.91
CA THR A 47 -7.62 4.99 2.92
C THR A 47 -7.24 3.85 1.99
N TRP A 48 -6.42 4.16 1.00
CA TRP A 48 -5.78 3.19 0.11
C TRP A 48 -4.40 2.87 0.66
N VAL A 49 -4.05 1.58 0.68
CA VAL A 49 -2.73 1.08 1.12
C VAL A 49 -2.19 0.13 0.06
N PHE A 50 -0.99 0.41 -0.45
CA PHE A 50 -0.24 -0.46 -1.35
C PHE A 50 0.99 -0.98 -0.61
N VAL A 51 1.29 -2.28 -0.72
CA VAL A 51 2.38 -2.93 0.01
C VAL A 51 3.29 -3.65 -0.95
N ALA A 52 4.61 -3.40 -0.86
CA ALA A 52 5.62 -4.16 -1.59
C ALA A 52 5.90 -5.48 -0.84
N VAL A 53 5.33 -6.58 -1.32
CA VAL A 53 5.29 -7.86 -0.57
C VAL A 53 6.67 -8.48 -0.41
N GLU A 54 7.57 -8.23 -1.36
CA GLU A 54 8.91 -8.82 -1.40
C GLU A 54 10.02 -7.83 -1.02
N SER A 55 9.65 -6.62 -0.57
CA SER A 55 10.61 -5.55 -0.27
C SER A 55 10.24 -4.79 1.01
N ARG A 56 11.26 -4.55 1.84
CA ARG A 56 11.18 -3.61 2.97
C ARG A 56 11.22 -2.14 2.53
N GLU A 57 11.65 -1.89 1.30
CA GLU A 57 11.71 -0.55 0.73
C GLU A 57 10.47 -0.27 -0.10
N SER A 58 9.99 0.97 -0.06
CA SER A 58 8.88 1.46 -0.88
C SER A 58 9.29 1.90 -2.29
N ALA A 59 10.57 1.74 -2.67
CA ALA A 59 11.07 2.04 -4.02
C ALA A 59 10.25 1.41 -5.16
N PRO A 60 9.76 0.15 -5.06
CA PRO A 60 8.88 -0.44 -6.09
C PRO A 60 7.56 0.33 -6.28
N LEU A 61 7.15 1.12 -5.28
CA LEU A 61 5.91 1.89 -5.25
C LEU A 61 6.10 3.35 -5.66
N ALA A 62 7.33 3.81 -5.99
CA ALA A 62 7.64 5.22 -6.30
C ALA A 62 6.73 5.83 -7.37
N SER A 63 6.26 5.03 -8.33
CA SER A 63 5.32 5.49 -9.36
C SER A 63 3.94 5.93 -8.82
N LEU A 64 3.62 5.65 -7.55
CA LEU A 64 2.38 6.07 -6.89
C LEU A 64 2.44 7.51 -6.37
N GLU A 65 3.63 8.09 -6.18
CA GLU A 65 3.79 9.49 -5.77
C GLU A 65 3.09 10.45 -6.74
N ARG A 66 3.14 10.15 -8.05
CA ARG A 66 2.45 10.95 -9.09
C ARG A 66 0.93 10.97 -8.95
N PHE A 67 0.36 10.07 -8.14
CA PHE A 67 -1.06 10.00 -7.82
C PHE A 67 -1.36 10.48 -6.39
N GLY A 68 -0.38 11.09 -5.72
CA GLY A 68 -0.53 11.66 -4.37
C GLY A 68 -0.48 10.64 -3.24
N PHE A 69 0.19 9.51 -3.45
CA PHE A 69 0.47 8.56 -2.36
C PHE A 69 1.75 8.96 -1.62
N GLU A 70 1.72 8.81 -0.30
CA GLU A 70 2.87 8.98 0.58
C GLU A 70 3.55 7.62 0.80
N LEU A 71 4.87 7.56 0.59
CA LEU A 71 5.66 6.34 0.74
C LEU A 71 6.27 6.23 2.14
N SER A 72 6.39 5.02 2.65
CA SER A 72 7.01 4.72 3.95
C SER A 72 7.68 3.35 3.97
#